data_AF-A0AAJ4NN81-F1
#
_entry.id   AF-A0AAJ4NN81-F1
#
_cell.length_a   1.000
_cell.length_b   1.000
_cell.length_c   1.000
_cell.angle_alpha   90.00
_cell.angle_beta   90.00
_cell.angle_gamma   90.00
#
_symmetry.space_group_name_H-M   'P 1'
#
loop_
_entity.id
_entity.type
_entity.pdbx_description
1 polymer ?
#
loop_
_entity_poly.entity_id
_entity_poly.type
_entity_poly.pdbx_seq_one_letter_code
_entity_poly.pdbx_strand_id
1 'polypeptide(L)'
;MKIIKLRNYALLSILIFAFVAGCSTVENNNGIKYVEGYYIVNMPYSFDKVYRSAYQSIKAGETYTSTSGAPYNLVVNKKTNETATLEGINPNDPRDTIKINIKKISDTSTSLAIKYGKDGNSMRSSAEVQIIEGNIKYD
;
A
#
# COMPACT_ATOMS: atom_id res chain seq x y z
N MET A 1 6.35 -30.45 -48.87
CA MET A 1 6.39 -30.54 -47.38
C MET A 1 7.22 -29.47 -46.65
N LYS A 2 8.15 -28.73 -47.29
CA LYS A 2 8.95 -27.71 -46.58
C LYS A 2 8.17 -26.44 -46.19
N ILE A 3 7.25 -25.99 -47.05
CA ILE A 3 6.48 -24.75 -46.85
C ILE A 3 5.43 -24.88 -45.72
N ILE A 4 4.79 -26.06 -45.60
CA ILE A 4 3.82 -26.34 -44.54
C ILE A 4 4.49 -26.37 -43.16
N LYS A 5 5.72 -26.92 -43.08
CA LYS A 5 6.51 -26.91 -41.84
C LYS A 5 6.88 -25.47 -41.44
N LEU A 6 7.27 -24.63 -42.40
CA LEU A 6 7.62 -23.23 -42.14
C LEU A 6 6.42 -22.41 -41.60
N ARG A 7 5.21 -22.65 -42.13
CA ARG A 7 3.97 -21.99 -41.67
C ARG A 7 3.61 -22.35 -40.22
N ASN A 8 3.86 -23.60 -39.82
CA ASN A 8 3.58 -24.05 -38.46
C ASN A 8 4.60 -23.51 -37.44
N TYR A 9 5.88 -23.38 -37.83
CA TYR A 9 6.89 -22.74 -36.96
C TYR A 9 6.62 -21.24 -36.78
N ALA A 10 6.15 -20.55 -37.82
CA ALA A 10 5.81 -19.12 -37.74
C ALA A 10 4.59 -18.86 -36.83
N LEU A 11 3.60 -19.75 -36.81
CA LEU A 11 2.46 -19.65 -35.90
C LEU A 11 2.86 -19.93 -34.45
N LEU A 12 3.80 -20.86 -34.23
CA LEU A 12 4.30 -21.18 -32.89
C LEU A 12 5.10 -20.02 -32.28
N SER A 13 5.90 -19.30 -33.08
CA SER A 13 6.70 -18.16 -32.61
C SER A 13 5.86 -16.93 -32.25
N ILE A 14 4.73 -16.70 -32.93
CA ILE A 14 3.78 -15.63 -32.60
C ILE A 14 3.12 -15.89 -31.24
N LEU A 15 2.79 -17.15 -30.94
CA LEU A 15 2.21 -17.55 -29.66
C LEU A 15 3.18 -17.36 -28.48
N ILE A 16 4.48 -17.58 -28.69
CA ILE A 16 5.50 -17.38 -27.66
C ILE A 16 5.73 -15.89 -27.39
N PHE A 17 5.73 -15.02 -28.42
CA PHE A 17 5.87 -13.57 -28.24
C PHE A 17 4.70 -12.94 -27.47
N ALA A 18 3.48 -13.45 -27.65
CA ALA A 18 2.31 -12.99 -26.90
C ALA A 18 2.41 -13.29 -25.38
N PHE A 19 3.14 -14.34 -24.98
CA PHE A 19 3.39 -14.64 -23.57
C PHE A 19 4.46 -13.73 -22.94
N VAL A 20 5.42 -13.21 -23.71
CA VAL A 20 6.43 -12.28 -23.18
C VAL A 20 5.90 -10.85 -23.05
N ALA A 21 4.85 -10.48 -23.81
CA ALA A 21 4.17 -9.20 -23.65
C ALA A 21 3.32 -9.12 -22.36
N GLY A 22 3.09 -10.23 -21.66
CA GLY A 22 2.52 -10.27 -20.32
C GLY A 22 3.53 -9.92 -19.20
N CYS A 23 4.81 -9.74 -19.52
CA CYS A 23 5.84 -9.23 -18.61
C CYS A 23 6.03 -7.71 -18.77
N SER A 24 4.95 -6.94 -18.64
CA SER A 24 5.04 -5.55 -18.17
C SER A 24 4.38 -5.53 -16.81
N THR A 25 5.12 -5.61 -15.70
CA THR A 25 6.06 -4.57 -15.27
C THR A 25 7.32 -5.19 -14.66
N VAL A 26 8.48 -4.80 -15.18
CA VAL A 26 9.70 -4.81 -14.37
C VAL A 26 9.49 -3.72 -13.30
N GLU A 27 8.92 -4.10 -12.15
CA GLU A 27 8.82 -3.23 -10.98
C GLU A 27 10.23 -3.00 -10.43
N ASN A 28 10.85 -1.91 -10.87
CA ASN A 28 12.12 -1.44 -10.35
C ASN A 28 11.92 -0.58 -9.08
N ASN A 29 11.04 -0.99 -8.14
CA ASN A 29 10.58 -0.14 -7.03
C ASN A 29 10.60 -0.86 -5.68
N ASN A 30 11.74 -0.85 -4.98
CA ASN A 30 11.90 -0.94 -3.49
C ASN A 30 10.97 -1.86 -2.66
N GLY A 31 10.29 -2.87 -3.23
CA GLY A 31 9.28 -3.66 -2.53
C GLY A 31 7.92 -2.98 -2.30
N ILE A 32 7.58 -1.92 -3.04
CA ILE A 32 6.29 -1.21 -2.95
C ILE A 32 5.27 -1.84 -3.90
N LYS A 33 4.06 -2.12 -3.43
CA LYS A 33 2.95 -2.69 -4.24
C LYS A 33 1.69 -1.85 -4.13
N TYR A 34 0.91 -1.78 -5.20
CA TYR A 34 -0.42 -1.18 -5.18
C TYR A 34 -1.47 -2.18 -5.66
N VAL A 35 -2.25 -2.76 -4.74
CA VAL A 35 -3.16 -3.88 -5.02
C VAL A 35 -4.52 -3.59 -4.37
N GLU A 36 -5.59 -3.61 -5.17
CA GLU A 36 -6.98 -3.39 -4.70
C GLU A 36 -7.17 -2.11 -3.85
N GLY A 37 -6.43 -1.05 -4.22
CA GLY A 37 -6.46 0.24 -3.52
C GLY A 37 -5.57 0.33 -2.28
N TYR A 38 -4.90 -0.76 -1.88
CA TYR A 38 -3.88 -0.74 -0.83
C TYR A 38 -2.52 -0.42 -1.42
N TYR A 39 -1.88 0.59 -0.86
CA TYR A 39 -0.46 0.86 -1.03
C TYR A 39 0.30 0.12 0.06
N ILE A 40 1.15 -0.83 -0.34
CA ILE A 40 1.82 -1.77 0.55
C ILE A 40 3.33 -1.55 0.45
N VAL A 41 3.98 -1.37 1.59
CA VAL A 41 5.43 -1.17 1.69
C VAL A 41 5.99 -1.91 2.90
N ASN A 42 7.24 -2.34 2.82
CA ASN A 42 7.98 -2.83 3.97
C ASN A 42 8.83 -1.71 4.55
N MET A 43 8.61 -1.39 5.82
CA MET A 43 9.36 -0.39 6.55
C MET A 43 10.49 -1.05 7.36
N PRO A 44 11.73 -0.52 7.33
CA PRO A 44 12.86 -1.04 8.10
C PRO A 44 12.82 -0.57 9.57
N TYR A 45 11.65 -0.70 10.20
CA TYR A 45 11.39 -0.31 11.58
C TYR A 45 10.61 -1.41 12.31
N SER A 46 10.74 -1.44 13.63
CA SER A 46 10.01 -2.38 14.48
C SER A 46 8.50 -2.12 14.42
N PHE A 47 7.73 -3.19 14.62
CA PHE A 47 6.27 -3.16 14.60
C PHE A 47 5.67 -2.07 15.50
N ASP A 48 6.18 -1.94 16.73
CA ASP A 48 5.66 -0.96 17.69
C ASP A 48 5.95 0.49 17.28
N LYS A 49 7.10 0.76 16.63
CA LYS A 49 7.42 2.10 16.10
C LYS A 49 6.46 2.47 14.98
N VAL A 50 6.28 1.58 14.00
CA VAL A 50 5.36 1.81 12.88
C VAL A 50 3.92 1.98 13.38
N TYR A 51 3.46 1.14 14.30
CA TYR A 51 2.14 1.27 14.90
C TYR A 51 1.95 2.61 15.63
N ARG A 52 2.90 3.00 16.48
CA ARG A 52 2.80 4.25 17.26
C ARG A 52 2.75 5.45 16.34
N SER A 53 3.62 5.51 15.33
CA SER A 53 3.69 6.64 14.40
C SER A 53 2.45 6.71 13.49
N ALA A 54 1.92 5.58 13.02
CA ALA A 54 0.65 5.54 12.26
C ALA A 54 -0.57 5.90 13.12
N TYR A 55 -0.56 5.55 14.40
CA TYR A 55 -1.61 5.98 15.32
C TYR A 55 -1.58 7.51 15.53
N GLN A 56 -0.38 8.09 15.68
CA GLN A 56 -0.22 9.53 15.86
C GLN A 56 -0.56 10.31 14.59
N SER A 57 -0.18 9.83 13.40
CA SER A 57 -0.48 10.55 12.15
C SER A 57 -1.98 10.79 11.96
N ILE A 58 -2.81 9.79 12.30
CA ILE A 58 -4.27 9.92 12.30
C ILE A 58 -4.74 10.83 13.44
N LYS A 59 -4.30 10.57 14.67
CA LYS A 59 -4.81 11.25 15.88
C LYS A 59 -4.45 12.74 15.93
N ALA A 60 -3.24 13.09 15.51
CA ALA A 60 -2.74 14.46 15.49
C ALA A 60 -3.24 15.24 14.25
N GLY A 61 -3.87 14.57 13.29
CA GLY A 61 -4.38 15.20 12.07
C GLY A 61 -3.29 15.55 11.06
N GLU A 62 -2.13 14.91 11.14
CA GLU A 62 -1.06 15.05 10.13
C GLU A 62 -1.53 14.49 8.79
N THR A 63 -2.37 13.45 8.84
CA THR A 63 -3.27 13.10 7.74
C THR A 63 -4.68 13.60 8.01
N TYR A 64 -5.24 14.25 6.99
CA TYR A 64 -6.49 14.99 7.09
C TYR A 64 -7.49 14.54 6.03
N THR A 65 -8.76 14.73 6.33
CA THR A 65 -9.91 14.49 5.46
C THR A 65 -9.81 15.29 4.15
N SER A 66 -10.24 14.70 3.03
CA SER A 66 -10.04 15.29 1.70
C SER A 66 -10.80 16.61 1.47
N THR A 67 -11.90 16.81 2.21
CA THR A 67 -12.87 17.87 1.92
C THR A 67 -12.82 19.03 2.91
N SER A 68 -12.59 18.75 4.20
CA SER A 68 -12.58 19.78 5.24
C SER A 68 -11.19 20.08 5.80
N GLY A 69 -10.15 19.32 5.43
CA GLY A 69 -8.81 19.47 6.01
C GLY A 69 -8.75 19.14 7.52
N ALA A 70 -9.84 18.60 8.07
CA ALA A 70 -9.93 18.21 9.47
C ALA A 70 -9.28 16.83 9.69
N PRO A 71 -8.83 16.49 10.91
CA PRO A 71 -8.37 15.15 11.24
C PRO A 71 -9.45 14.09 11.00
N TYR A 72 -9.03 12.86 10.66
CA TYR A 72 -9.94 11.72 10.68
C TYR A 72 -10.35 11.36 12.12
N ASN A 73 -11.60 10.92 12.31
CA ASN A 73 -12.01 10.34 13.59
C ASN A 73 -11.57 8.86 13.62
N LEU A 74 -10.70 8.50 14.57
CA LEU A 74 -10.24 7.12 14.73
C LEU A 74 -11.34 6.23 15.33
N VAL A 75 -11.89 5.33 14.53
CA VAL A 75 -13.00 4.45 14.91
C VAL A 75 -12.56 2.99 15.14
N VAL A 76 -11.44 2.57 14.55
CA VAL A 76 -10.84 1.26 14.83
C VAL A 76 -9.41 1.46 15.29
N ASN A 77 -9.09 0.86 16.43
CA ASN A 77 -7.74 0.62 16.87
C ASN A 77 -7.65 -0.79 17.48
N LYS A 78 -7.15 -1.75 16.69
CA LYS A 78 -6.97 -3.13 17.11
C LYS A 78 -5.50 -3.48 16.97
N LYS A 79 -4.88 -3.99 18.03
CA LYS A 79 -3.47 -4.39 18.05
C LYS A 79 -3.30 -5.75 18.72
N THR A 80 -2.49 -6.60 18.11
CA THR A 80 -1.93 -7.82 18.70
C THR A 80 -0.40 -7.68 18.74
N ASN A 81 0.31 -8.76 19.06
CA ASN A 81 1.78 -8.78 19.04
C ASN A 81 2.36 -8.77 17.62
N GLU A 82 1.57 -9.15 16.61
CA GLU A 82 2.06 -9.32 15.23
C GLU A 82 1.31 -8.47 14.21
N THR A 83 0.11 -7.99 14.54
CA THR A 83 -0.76 -7.26 13.62
C THR A 83 -1.43 -6.09 14.28
N ALA A 84 -1.69 -5.03 13.52
CA ALA A 84 -2.56 -3.94 13.94
C ALA A 84 -3.42 -3.43 12.78
N THR A 85 -4.60 -2.92 13.11
CA THR A 85 -5.49 -2.22 12.18
C THR A 85 -5.94 -0.91 12.81
N LEU A 86 -5.75 0.17 12.07
CA LEU A 86 -6.24 1.50 12.37
C LEU A 86 -7.23 1.91 11.28
N GLU A 87 -8.37 2.49 11.67
CA GLU A 87 -9.33 3.04 10.70
C GLU A 87 -9.82 4.41 11.18
N GLY A 88 -9.64 5.40 10.31
CA GLY A 88 -10.12 6.76 10.48
C GLY A 88 -11.26 7.05 9.50
N ILE A 89 -12.31 7.71 9.96
CA ILE A 89 -13.46 8.11 9.13
C ILE A 89 -13.67 9.62 9.24
N ASN A 90 -13.92 10.26 8.10
CA ASN A 90 -14.37 11.64 8.08
C ASN A 90 -15.82 11.71 8.64
N PRO A 91 -16.08 12.46 9.72
CA PRO A 91 -17.42 12.55 10.31
C PRO A 91 -18.46 13.16 9.36
N ASN A 92 -18.03 13.92 8.34
CA ASN A 92 -18.90 14.60 7.39
C ASN A 92 -19.07 13.84 6.05
N ASP A 93 -18.20 12.88 5.74
CA ASP A 93 -18.36 11.97 4.59
C ASP A 93 -17.83 10.57 4.93
N PRO A 94 -18.70 9.59 5.21
CA PRO A 94 -18.28 8.25 5.62
C PRO A 94 -17.56 7.45 4.51
N ARG A 95 -17.48 7.97 3.28
CA ARG A 95 -16.70 7.36 2.19
C ARG A 95 -15.25 7.84 2.17
N ASP A 96 -14.97 8.99 2.80
CA ASP A 96 -13.63 9.50 3.02
C ASP A 96 -13.06 8.85 4.28
N THR A 97 -12.30 7.78 4.06
CA THR A 97 -11.72 6.97 5.12
C THR A 97 -10.23 6.77 4.89
N ILE A 98 -9.52 6.44 5.96
CA ILE A 98 -8.17 5.90 5.92
C ILE A 98 -8.17 4.58 6.68
N LYS A 99 -7.63 3.53 6.06
CA LYS A 99 -7.38 2.24 6.71
C LYS A 99 -5.91 1.90 6.62
N ILE A 100 -5.30 1.62 7.76
CA ILE A 100 -3.91 1.22 7.90
C ILE A 100 -3.86 -0.17 8.53
N ASN A 101 -3.30 -1.14 7.80
CA ASN A 101 -2.97 -2.45 8.33
C ASN A 101 -1.47 -2.58 8.49
N ILE A 102 -1.04 -3.11 9.62
CA ILE A 102 0.37 -3.22 10.01
C ILE A 102 0.62 -4.67 10.38
N LYS A 103 1.69 -5.26 9.84
CA LYS A 103 2.07 -6.64 10.13
C LYS A 103 3.56 -6.74 10.41
N LYS A 104 3.93 -7.31 11.55
CA LYS A 104 5.32 -7.64 11.90
C LYS A 104 5.86 -8.66 10.89
N ILE A 105 7.02 -8.38 10.31
CA ILE A 105 7.78 -9.33 9.47
C ILE A 105 8.92 -9.93 10.30
N SER A 106 9.65 -9.07 11.01
CA SER A 106 10.71 -9.41 11.95
C SER A 106 10.77 -8.37 13.07
N ASP A 107 11.74 -8.47 13.97
CA ASP A 107 11.92 -7.45 15.03
C ASP A 107 12.31 -6.07 14.50
N THR A 108 12.86 -6.02 13.28
CA THR A 108 13.37 -4.80 12.65
C THR A 108 12.67 -4.43 11.34
N SER A 109 11.65 -5.20 10.93
CA SER A 109 10.93 -4.97 9.69
C SER A 109 9.42 -5.19 9.84
N THR A 110 8.65 -4.29 9.24
CA THR A 110 7.19 -4.25 9.34
C THR A 110 6.55 -3.98 7.99
N SER A 111 5.53 -4.74 7.63
CA SER A 111 4.70 -4.46 6.47
C SER A 111 3.62 -3.44 6.84
N LEU A 112 3.47 -2.42 6.02
CA LEU A 112 2.48 -1.35 6.16
C LEU A 112 1.61 -1.32 4.89
N ALA A 113 0.30 -1.42 5.06
CA ALA A 113 -0.67 -1.34 3.97
C ALA A 113 -1.69 -0.23 4.25
N ILE A 114 -1.74 0.78 3.38
CA ILE A 114 -2.58 1.97 3.56
C ILE A 114 -3.58 2.08 2.40
N LYS A 115 -4.84 2.31 2.73
CA LYS A 115 -5.92 2.53 1.76
C LYS A 115 -6.77 3.72 2.16
N TYR A 116 -6.90 4.67 1.24
CA TYR A 116 -7.80 5.82 1.37
C TYR A 116 -9.09 5.59 0.59
N GLY A 117 -10.23 5.67 1.27
CA GLY A 117 -11.54 5.41 0.68
C GLY A 117 -11.70 4.00 0.11
N LYS A 118 -12.80 3.78 -0.61
CA LYS A 118 -13.15 2.46 -1.17
C LYS A 118 -12.17 1.98 -2.25
N ASP A 119 -11.67 2.88 -3.09
CA ASP A 119 -10.89 2.54 -4.28
C ASP A 119 -9.37 2.71 -4.09
N GLY A 120 -8.98 3.29 -2.95
CA GLY A 120 -7.59 3.63 -2.67
C GLY A 120 -7.16 4.97 -3.29
N ASN A 121 -6.05 5.50 -2.78
CA ASN A 121 -5.40 6.68 -3.33
C ASN A 121 -3.89 6.55 -3.14
N SER A 122 -3.19 6.10 -4.18
CA SER A 122 -1.74 5.83 -4.12
C SER A 122 -0.92 7.06 -3.72
N MET A 123 -1.29 8.25 -4.19
CA MET A 123 -0.58 9.50 -3.87
C MET A 123 -0.69 9.82 -2.38
N ARG A 124 -1.91 9.82 -1.83
CA ARG A 124 -2.12 10.06 -0.40
C ARG A 124 -1.50 8.97 0.47
N SER A 125 -1.59 7.71 0.06
CA SER A 125 -0.92 6.62 0.77
C SER A 125 0.60 6.77 0.77
N SER A 126 1.21 7.23 -0.33
CA SER A 126 2.66 7.46 -0.38
C SER A 126 3.10 8.60 0.54
N ALA A 127 2.29 9.66 0.65
CA ALA A 127 2.54 10.77 1.58
C ALA A 127 2.40 10.30 3.04
N GLU A 128 1.39 9.47 3.34
CA GLU A 128 1.22 8.88 4.66
C GLU A 128 2.43 8.05 5.11
N VAL A 129 3.02 7.27 4.19
CA VAL A 129 4.27 6.54 4.48
C VAL A 129 5.38 7.49 4.89
N GLN A 130 5.52 8.64 4.21
CA GLN A 130 6.55 9.63 4.55
C GLN A 130 6.29 10.30 5.89
N ILE A 131 5.02 10.59 6.23
CA ILE A 131 4.64 11.13 7.55
C ILE A 131 5.03 10.14 8.65
N ILE A 132 4.63 8.87 8.51
CA ILE A 132 4.95 7.81 9.48
C ILE A 132 6.46 7.65 9.61
N GLU A 133 7.19 7.58 8.49
CA GLU A 133 8.65 7.47 8.50
C GLU A 133 9.32 8.69 9.14
N GLY A 134 8.83 9.90 8.87
CA GLY A 134 9.28 11.14 9.50
C GLY A 134 9.12 11.09 11.01
N ASN A 135 7.92 10.75 11.49
CA ASN A 135 7.65 10.62 12.92
C ASN A 135 8.55 9.58 13.59
N ILE A 136 8.88 8.48 12.93
CA ILE A 136 9.81 7.47 13.49
C ILE A 136 11.24 8.01 13.59
N LYS A 137 11.69 8.80 12.60
CA LYS A 137 13.07 9.32 12.53
C LYS A 137 13.32 10.48 13.49
N TYR A 138 12.27 11.24 13.81
CA TYR A 138 12.38 12.47 14.60
C TYR A 138 11.64 12.43 15.95
N ASP A 139 11.05 11.28 16.32
CA ASP A 139 10.64 10.92 17.70
C ASP A 139 11.87 10.73 18.63
#